data_AF-A0A520W1S9-F1
#
_entry.id   AF-A0A520W1S9-F1
#
_cell.length_a   1.000
_cell.length_b   1.000
_cell.length_c   1.000
_cell.angle_alpha   90.00
_cell.angle_beta   90.00
_cell.angle_gamma   90.00
#
_symmetry.space_group_name_H-M   'P 1'
#
loop_
_entity.id
_entity.type
_entity.pdbx_description
1 polymer ?
#
loop_
_entity_poly.entity_id
_entity_poly.type
_entity_poly.pdbx_seq_one_letter_code
_entity_poly.pdbx_strand_id
1 'polypeptide(L)'
;MKKVFNPTVWLTVFVIVGTLGFLSGVFDPEAAATDTWGAGNVLEHDATYELALQFAFLAFPLMALFTLIFIPGRQVRARILTAITIGFLVLPISFVSVFLSNGGEGNGLEFWIPFTIILATLLFISGLSNWNADSRSNVPSSE
;
A
#
# COMPACT_ATOMS: atom_id res chain seq x y z
N MET A 1 4.24 -21.47 7.69
CA MET A 1 3.42 -20.22 7.56
C MET A 1 3.81 -19.11 8.53
N LYS A 2 3.88 -19.32 9.87
CA LYS A 2 4.14 -18.24 10.87
C LYS A 2 5.43 -17.41 10.67
N LYS A 3 6.44 -17.93 9.98
CA LYS A 3 7.69 -17.21 9.66
C LYS A 3 7.59 -16.34 8.40
N VAL A 4 6.83 -16.78 7.39
CA VAL A 4 6.69 -16.10 6.09
C VAL A 4 5.80 -14.87 6.23
N PHE A 5 4.72 -14.98 7.00
CA PHE A 5 3.78 -13.88 7.24
C PHE A 5 4.10 -13.15 8.55
N ASN A 6 5.35 -12.73 8.74
CA ASN A 6 5.71 -11.93 9.91
C ASN A 6 5.30 -10.46 9.69
N PRO A 7 4.51 -9.84 10.59
CA PRO A 7 4.07 -8.45 10.43
C PRO A 7 5.22 -7.44 10.32
N THR A 8 6.33 -7.66 11.04
CA THR A 8 7.49 -6.77 10.98
C THR A 8 8.17 -6.85 9.61
N VAL A 9 8.30 -8.06 9.06
CA VAL A 9 8.87 -8.26 7.71
C VAL A 9 7.97 -7.60 6.67
N TRP A 10 6.66 -7.84 6.73
CA TRP A 10 5.72 -7.30 5.76
C TRP A 10 5.52 -5.78 5.86
N LEU A 11 5.57 -5.20 7.06
CA LEU A 11 5.68 -3.75 7.22
C LEU A 11 6.95 -3.21 6.55
N THR A 12 8.09 -3.89 6.71
CA THR A 12 9.37 -3.47 6.09
C THR A 12 9.30 -3.56 4.57
N VAL A 13 8.76 -4.66 4.04
CA VAL A 13 8.52 -4.83 2.59
C VAL A 13 7.62 -3.71 2.08
N PHE A 14 6.54 -3.40 2.77
CA PHE A 14 5.63 -2.33 2.38
C PHE A 14 6.28 -0.94 2.41
N VAL A 15 7.12 -0.66 3.41
CA VAL A 15 7.91 0.59 3.44
C VAL A 15 8.79 0.69 2.21
N ILE A 16 9.57 -0.34 1.88
CA ILE A 16 10.52 -0.30 0.76
C ILE A 16 9.77 -0.21 -0.57
N VAL A 17 8.86 -1.15 -0.83
CA VAL A 17 8.14 -1.26 -2.10
C VAL A 17 7.20 -0.07 -2.31
N GLY A 18 6.45 0.31 -1.28
CA GLY A 18 5.53 1.44 -1.35
C GLY A 18 6.28 2.75 -1.55
N THR A 19 7.36 2.99 -0.81
CA THR A 19 8.16 4.21 -1.00
C THR A 19 8.73 4.25 -2.41
N LEU A 20 9.39 3.20 -2.89
CA LEU A 20 9.97 3.19 -4.24
C LEU A 20 8.92 3.36 -5.34
N GLY A 21 7.74 2.77 -5.17
CA GLY A 21 6.63 2.89 -6.11
C GLY A 21 6.17 4.34 -6.27
N PHE A 22 5.90 5.03 -5.16
CA PHE A 22 5.33 6.39 -5.20
C PHE A 22 6.38 7.51 -5.31
N LEU A 23 7.61 7.25 -4.86
CA LEU A 23 8.67 8.26 -4.89
C LEU A 23 9.10 8.61 -6.32
N SER A 24 8.94 7.68 -7.27
CA SER A 24 9.24 7.92 -8.69
C SER A 24 8.42 9.08 -9.26
N GLY A 25 7.10 9.10 -9.03
CA GLY A 25 6.23 10.18 -9.49
C GLY A 25 6.37 11.50 -8.73
N VAL A 26 7.08 11.52 -7.59
CA VAL A 26 7.43 12.78 -6.90
C VAL A 26 8.57 13.50 -7.63
N PHE A 27 9.52 12.75 -8.18
CA PHE A 27 10.67 13.33 -8.89
C PHE A 27 10.36 13.69 -10.34
N ASP A 28 9.42 12.99 -10.97
CA ASP A 28 8.98 13.26 -12.33
C ASP A 28 7.45 13.11 -12.46
N PRO A 29 6.69 14.11 -11.98
CA PRO A 29 5.22 14.06 -11.99
C PRO A 29 4.63 14.16 -13.41
N GLU A 30 5.34 14.77 -14.36
CA GLU A 30 4.89 14.87 -15.76
C GLU A 30 4.99 13.52 -16.47
N ALA A 31 6.10 12.80 -16.27
CA ALA A 31 6.23 11.42 -16.74
C ALA A 31 5.20 10.51 -16.07
N ALA A 32 4.99 10.64 -14.76
CA ALA A 32 3.98 9.84 -14.04
C ALA A 32 2.55 10.09 -14.55
N ALA A 33 2.21 11.34 -14.87
CA ALA A 33 0.94 11.68 -15.49
C ALA A 33 0.83 11.07 -16.89
N THR A 34 1.88 11.17 -17.68
CA THR A 34 1.93 10.59 -19.04
C THR A 34 1.77 9.08 -19.03
N ASP A 35 2.41 8.38 -18.08
CA ASP A 35 2.29 6.93 -17.93
C ASP A 35 0.89 6.51 -17.44
N THR A 36 0.29 7.29 -16.54
CA THR A 36 -1.01 6.96 -15.93
C THR A 36 -2.18 7.27 -16.85
N TRP A 37 -2.15 8.43 -17.51
CA TRP A 37 -3.26 8.97 -18.30
C TRP A 37 -3.06 8.84 -19.80
N GLY A 38 -1.81 8.64 -20.26
CA GLY A 38 -1.42 8.63 -21.67
C GLY A 38 -1.06 10.02 -22.19
N ALA A 39 -0.01 10.11 -23.01
CA ALA A 39 0.54 11.37 -23.52
C ALA A 39 -0.46 12.29 -24.24
N GLY A 40 -1.54 11.74 -24.81
CA GLY A 40 -2.60 12.51 -25.47
C GLY A 40 -3.65 13.09 -24.54
N ASN A 41 -3.64 12.71 -23.26
CA ASN A 41 -4.67 13.07 -22.27
C ASN A 41 -4.14 13.95 -21.13
N VAL A 42 -2.83 14.24 -21.10
CA VAL A 42 -2.22 15.07 -20.04
C VAL A 42 -2.47 16.55 -20.31
N LEU A 43 -3.09 17.22 -19.34
CA LEU A 43 -3.28 18.66 -19.26
C LEU A 43 -2.20 19.31 -18.39
N GLU A 44 -2.02 20.63 -18.54
CA GLU A 44 -0.97 21.40 -17.86
C GLU A 44 -1.01 21.29 -16.31
N HIS A 45 -2.18 21.01 -15.74
CA HIS A 45 -2.36 20.87 -14.29
C HIS A 45 -2.21 19.43 -13.77
N ASP A 46 -2.19 18.43 -14.65
CA ASP A 46 -2.22 17.02 -14.24
C ASP A 46 -0.95 16.60 -13.51
N ALA A 47 0.20 17.17 -13.86
CA ALA A 47 1.44 16.96 -13.11
C ALA A 47 1.31 17.42 -11.64
N THR A 48 0.56 18.48 -11.36
CA THR A 48 0.34 18.95 -9.98
C THR A 48 -0.58 18.00 -9.21
N TYR A 49 -1.61 17.46 -9.87
CA TYR A 49 -2.51 16.47 -9.27
C TYR A 49 -1.82 15.14 -9.03
N GLU A 50 -0.98 14.69 -9.96
CA GLU A 50 -0.15 13.51 -9.76
C GLU A 50 0.80 13.71 -8.59
N LEU A 51 1.51 14.83 -8.51
CA LEU A 51 2.39 15.10 -7.36
C LEU A 51 1.63 15.01 -6.03
N ALA A 52 0.43 15.60 -5.95
CA ALA A 52 -0.40 15.53 -4.75
C ALA A 52 -0.86 14.08 -4.45
N LEU A 53 -1.21 13.32 -5.49
CA LEU A 53 -1.61 11.92 -5.37
C LEU A 53 -0.45 11.04 -4.88
N GLN A 54 0.76 11.25 -5.41
CA GLN A 54 1.96 10.54 -4.97
C GLN A 54 2.27 10.79 -3.50
N PHE A 55 2.14 12.04 -3.02
CA PHE A 55 2.27 12.33 -1.58
C PHE A 55 1.17 11.69 -0.73
N ALA A 56 -0.07 11.66 -1.21
CA ALA A 56 -1.16 10.97 -0.52
C ALA A 56 -0.88 9.47 -0.38
N PHE A 57 -0.33 8.84 -1.42
CA PHE A 57 0.07 7.43 -1.37
C PHE A 57 1.33 7.19 -0.51
N LEU A 58 2.29 8.11 -0.52
CA LEU A 58 3.50 8.03 0.30
C LEU A 58 3.21 8.09 1.80
N ALA A 59 2.06 8.63 2.22
CA ALA A 59 1.64 8.63 3.61
C ALA A 59 1.54 7.21 4.20
N PHE A 60 1.13 6.21 3.43
CA PHE A 60 0.99 4.82 3.90
C PHE A 60 2.31 4.14 4.27
N PRO A 61 3.34 4.08 3.41
CA PRO A 61 4.64 3.55 3.79
C PRO A 61 5.28 4.37 4.91
N LEU A 62 5.06 5.70 4.99
CA LEU A 62 5.50 6.49 6.13
C LEU A 62 4.84 6.02 7.43
N MET A 63 3.52 5.84 7.46
CA MET A 63 2.82 5.27 8.64
C MET A 63 3.36 3.88 9.02
N ALA A 64 3.67 3.04 8.05
CA ALA A 64 4.27 1.73 8.28
C ALA A 64 5.68 1.83 8.89
N LEU A 65 6.49 2.80 8.44
CA LEU A 65 7.80 3.09 8.99
C LEU A 65 7.70 3.57 10.44
N PHE A 66 6.80 4.51 10.74
CA PHE A 66 6.52 4.95 12.11
C PHE A 66 6.11 3.76 13.00
N THR A 67 5.28 2.86 12.47
CA THR A 67 4.86 1.65 13.18
C THR A 67 6.05 0.74 13.51
N LEU A 68 7.00 0.59 12.59
CA LEU A 68 8.21 -0.22 12.82
C LEU A 68 9.13 0.38 13.89
N ILE A 69 9.27 1.71 13.91
CA ILE A 69 10.19 2.41 14.82
C ILE A 69 9.60 2.49 16.23
N PHE A 70 8.34 2.92 16.34
CA PHE A 70 7.79 3.37 17.62
C PHE A 70 6.83 2.38 18.29
N ILE A 71 6.27 1.42 17.54
CA ILE A 71 5.27 0.51 18.10
C ILE A 71 5.91 -0.86 18.36
N PRO A 72 6.14 -1.25 19.63
CA PRO A 72 6.58 -2.59 19.97
C PRO A 72 5.41 -3.59 19.97
N GLY A 73 5.73 -4.88 19.92
CA GLY A 73 4.75 -5.96 20.02
C GLY A 73 4.24 -6.44 18.65
N ARG A 74 4.32 -7.77 18.46
CA ARG A 74 3.95 -8.40 17.18
C ARG A 74 2.46 -8.27 16.92
N GLN A 75 1.63 -8.41 17.95
CA GLN A 75 0.18 -8.29 17.82
C GLN A 75 -0.26 -6.89 17.39
N VAL A 76 0.28 -5.84 18.02
CA VAL A 76 -0.11 -4.46 17.74
C VAL A 76 0.30 -4.07 16.32
N ARG A 77 1.53 -4.42 15.91
CA ARG A 77 2.01 -4.25 14.53
C ARG A 77 1.11 -4.95 13.50
N ALA A 78 0.62 -6.15 13.82
CA ALA A 78 -0.29 -6.89 12.92
C ALA A 78 -1.64 -6.18 12.73
N ARG A 79 -2.20 -5.63 13.81
CA ARG A 79 -3.45 -4.85 13.76
C ARG A 79 -3.29 -3.57 12.96
N ILE A 80 -2.21 -2.83 13.21
CA ILE A 80 -1.90 -1.59 12.47
C ILE A 80 -1.63 -1.91 10.99
N LEU A 81 -0.85 -2.94 10.68
CA LEU A 81 -0.61 -3.39 9.31
C LEU A 81 -1.93 -3.69 8.58
N THR A 82 -2.87 -4.36 9.26
CA THR A 82 -4.21 -4.64 8.70
C THR A 82 -4.95 -3.33 8.39
N ALA A 83 -4.96 -2.37 9.32
CA ALA A 83 -5.63 -1.08 9.12
C ALA A 83 -4.99 -0.25 7.98
N ILE A 84 -3.66 -0.18 7.95
CA ILE A 84 -2.90 0.45 6.85
C ILE A 84 -3.29 -0.19 5.52
N THR A 85 -3.35 -1.52 5.46
CA THR A 85 -3.68 -2.25 4.23
C THR A 85 -5.09 -1.95 3.74
N ILE A 86 -6.08 -1.92 4.64
CA ILE A 86 -7.46 -1.57 4.28
C ILE A 86 -7.53 -0.14 3.74
N GLY A 87 -6.94 0.82 4.47
CA GLY A 87 -6.91 2.22 4.03
C GLY A 87 -6.17 2.39 2.69
N PHE A 88 -5.06 1.67 2.53
CA PHE A 88 -4.27 1.65 1.30
C PHE A 88 -5.05 1.08 0.12
N LEU A 89 -5.98 0.15 0.32
CA LEU A 89 -6.82 -0.40 -0.76
C LEU A 89 -7.95 0.54 -1.16
N VAL A 90 -8.49 1.34 -0.24
CA VAL A 90 -9.61 2.25 -0.53
C VAL A 90 -9.24 3.28 -1.60
N LEU A 91 -8.05 3.88 -1.50
CA LEU A 91 -7.60 4.92 -2.43
C LEU A 91 -7.43 4.44 -3.88
N PRO A 92 -6.67 3.36 -4.18
CA PRO A 92 -6.52 2.81 -5.52
C PRO A 92 -7.85 2.31 -6.09
N ILE A 93 -8.68 1.64 -5.28
CA ILE A 93 -9.99 1.16 -5.76
C ILE A 93 -10.87 2.35 -6.16
N SER A 94 -10.89 3.40 -5.35
CA SER A 94 -11.66 4.62 -5.65
C SER A 94 -11.14 5.30 -6.91
N PHE A 95 -9.82 5.42 -7.04
CA PHE A 95 -9.17 6.01 -8.20
C PHE A 95 -9.47 5.24 -9.49
N VAL A 96 -9.28 3.92 -9.49
CA VAL A 96 -9.57 3.05 -10.64
C VAL A 96 -11.05 3.09 -11.00
N SER A 97 -11.94 3.12 -10.00
CA SER A 97 -13.39 3.20 -10.25
C SER A 97 -13.76 4.51 -10.94
N VAL A 98 -13.18 5.63 -10.51
CA VAL A 98 -13.38 6.95 -11.14
C VAL A 98 -12.78 6.95 -12.55
N PHE A 99 -11.55 6.44 -12.73
CA PHE A 99 -10.87 6.34 -14.02
C PHE A 99 -11.70 5.57 -15.05
N LEU A 100 -12.14 4.36 -14.69
CA LEU A 100 -12.96 3.51 -15.57
C LEU A 100 -14.33 4.13 -15.86
N SER A 101 -14.94 4.82 -14.88
CA SER A 101 -16.24 5.49 -15.06
C SER A 101 -16.19 6.66 -16.04
N ASN A 102 -15.01 7.26 -16.25
CA ASN A 102 -14.79 8.38 -17.18
C ASN A 102 -14.27 7.93 -18.55
N GLY A 103 -14.24 6.61 -18.83
CA GLY A 103 -13.81 6.09 -20.13
C GLY A 103 -12.30 6.15 -20.38
N GLY A 104 -11.48 6.20 -19.32
CA GLY A 104 -10.02 6.21 -19.45
C GLY A 104 -9.48 4.95 -20.10
N GLU A 105 -8.53 5.11 -21.03
CA GLU A 105 -7.77 4.01 -21.64
C GLU A 105 -6.53 3.75 -20.77
N GLY A 106 -6.55 2.66 -20.00
CA GLY A 106 -5.64 2.41 -18.88
C GLY A 106 -4.21 1.98 -19.24
N ASN A 107 -3.52 2.70 -20.11
CA ASN A 107 -2.26 2.27 -20.70
C ASN A 107 -1.09 2.04 -19.70
N GLY A 108 -1.14 2.60 -18.48
CA GLY A 108 -0.18 2.32 -17.40
C GLY A 108 -0.74 1.57 -16.18
N LEU A 109 -2.06 1.50 -16.04
CA LEU A 109 -2.71 0.94 -14.84
C LEU A 109 -2.76 -0.59 -14.82
N GLU A 110 -2.62 -1.23 -15.99
CA GLU A 110 -2.70 -2.69 -16.17
C GLU A 110 -1.67 -3.46 -15.34
N PHE A 111 -0.48 -2.90 -15.14
CA PHE A 111 0.56 -3.51 -14.30
C PHE A 111 0.40 -3.15 -12.82
N TRP A 112 0.09 -1.88 -12.53
CA TRP A 112 0.04 -1.37 -11.16
C TRP A 112 -1.14 -1.92 -10.35
N ILE A 113 -2.30 -2.14 -10.98
CA ILE A 113 -3.49 -2.66 -10.30
C ILE A 113 -3.26 -4.08 -9.75
N PRO A 114 -2.87 -5.09 -10.56
CA PRO A 114 -2.62 -6.44 -10.05
C PRO A 114 -1.53 -6.46 -8.99
N PHE A 115 -0.44 -5.71 -9.18
CA PHE A 115 0.65 -5.62 -8.22
C PHE A 115 0.18 -5.10 -6.86
N THR A 116 -0.57 -4.00 -6.86
CA THR A 116 -1.12 -3.37 -5.64
C THR A 116 -2.06 -4.32 -4.91
N ILE A 117 -2.93 -5.03 -5.63
CA ILE A 117 -3.86 -6.02 -5.05
C ILE A 117 -3.11 -7.19 -4.43
N ILE A 118 -2.10 -7.74 -5.13
CA ILE A 118 -1.29 -8.85 -4.61
C ILE A 118 -0.54 -8.41 -3.35
N LEU A 119 0.13 -7.26 -3.39
CA LEU A 119 0.84 -6.72 -2.24
C LEU A 119 -0.11 -6.53 -1.06
N ALA A 120 -1.23 -5.83 -1.25
CA ALA A 120 -2.23 -5.61 -0.21
C ALA A 120 -2.78 -6.93 0.34
N THR A 121 -3.04 -7.93 -0.50
CA THR A 121 -3.49 -9.25 -0.05
C THR A 121 -2.47 -9.90 0.87
N LEU A 122 -1.19 -9.85 0.53
CA LEU A 122 -0.12 -10.43 1.35
C LEU A 122 0.05 -9.69 2.68
N LEU A 123 -0.04 -8.36 2.67
CA LEU A 123 -0.04 -7.53 3.89
C LEU A 123 -1.25 -7.84 4.78
N PHE A 124 -2.43 -8.00 4.19
CA PHE A 124 -3.66 -8.33 4.90
C PHE A 124 -3.59 -9.72 5.54
N ILE A 125 -3.12 -10.73 4.80
CA ILE A 125 -2.88 -12.08 5.34
C ILE A 125 -1.86 -12.03 6.49
N SER A 126 -0.79 -11.24 6.35
CA SER A 126 0.20 -11.04 7.41
C SER A 126 -0.42 -10.41 8.67
N GLY A 127 -1.24 -9.37 8.50
CA GLY A 127 -1.95 -8.73 9.60
C GLY A 127 -2.94 -9.68 10.30
N LEU A 128 -3.86 -10.29 9.54
CA LEU A 128 -4.89 -11.16 10.11
C LEU A 128 -4.32 -12.42 10.77
N SER A 129 -3.35 -13.09 10.14
CA SER A 129 -2.77 -14.32 10.70
C SER A 129 -2.04 -14.10 12.02
N ASN A 130 -1.67 -12.84 12.33
CA ASN A 130 -0.97 -12.44 13.55
C ASN A 130 -1.79 -11.54 14.46
N TRP A 131 -3.08 -11.36 14.18
CA TRP A 131 -3.99 -10.48 14.92
C TRP A 131 -4.06 -10.78 16.44
N ASN A 132 -3.78 -12.03 16.80
CA ASN A 132 -3.81 -12.59 18.15
C ASN A 132 -2.46 -13.24 18.54
N ALA A 133 -1.33 -12.77 17.99
CA ALA A 133 -0.02 -13.42 18.16
C ALA A 133 0.41 -13.54 19.63
N ASP A 134 0.14 -12.51 20.44
CA ASP A 134 0.62 -12.44 21.84
C ASP A 134 -0.45 -12.95 22.84
N SER A 135 -1.69 -13.18 22.41
CA SER A 135 -2.73 -13.78 23.25
C SER A 135 -2.71 -15.32 23.23
N ARG A 136 -2.04 -15.93 22.24
CA ARG A 136 -1.93 -17.40 22.10
C ARG A 136 -0.75 -18.01 22.87
N SER A 137 0.22 -17.22 23.30
CA SER A 137 1.32 -17.70 24.16
C SER A 137 0.91 -17.93 25.61
N ASN A 138 -0.26 -17.40 26.01
CA ASN A 138 -0.77 -17.47 27.38
C ASN A 138 -1.88 -18.52 27.55
N VAL A 139 -2.17 -19.32 26.51
CA VAL A 139 -3.08 -20.46 26.61
C VAL A 139 -2.23 -21.68 26.99
N PRO A 140 -2.40 -22.26 28.19
CA PRO A 140 -1.73 -23.52 28.54
C PRO A 140 -2.07 -24.56 27.47
N SER A 141 -1.08 -25.28 26.97
CA SER A 141 -1.34 -26.43 26.11
C SER A 141 -2.19 -27.42 26.90
N SER A 142 -3.47 -27.56 26.55
CA SER A 142 -4.22 -28.74 26.96
C SER A 142 -3.59 -29.91 26.22
N GLU A 143 -3.01 -30.81 27.00
CA GLU A 143 -2.44 -32.11 26.61
C GLU A 143 -3.31 -32.88 25.61
#